data_AF-A0A6S6WL31-F1
#
_entry.id   AF-A0A6S6WL31-F1
#
_cell.length_a   1.000
_cell.length_b   1.000
_cell.length_c   1.000
_cell.angle_alpha   90.00
_cell.angle_beta   90.00
_cell.angle_gamma   90.00
#
_symmetry.space_group_name_H-M   'P 1'
#
loop_
_entity.id
_entity.type
_entity.pdbx_description
1 polymer ?
#
loop_
_entity_poly.entity_id
_entity_poly.type
_entity_poly.pdbx_seq_one_letter_code
_entity_poly.pdbx_strand_id
1 'polypeptide(L)'
;MDQCAKCKKTAADCGVASLKRCAKCKSIVYCGRDCQKAHYKAHKAACNQLAAGAAHVDTNAVHSDNYSAPRLRDLEMHVPNPFTRLDQGKYLHDRPEKDVYKLLIDSFRMRQQDDDQMENKRAPNSVYTGAASSIEPFRKYLAQAATRPGLLPPLWTPEKQRECEAFGESSAWQDLRKKVTKAQVIQHYGDEKAPMQLRMLAEVVYGAGSLGQNGASMRAMLRSMESGGPGGGMHASMININNMFGRGQ
;
A
#
# COMPACT_ATOMS: atom_id res chain seq x y z
N MET A 1 34.79 15.82 -2.69
CA MET A 1 35.24 16.27 -1.37
C MET A 1 34.18 17.22 -0.81
N ASP A 2 33.72 16.98 0.42
CA ASP A 2 32.72 17.85 1.04
C ASP A 2 33.31 19.24 1.33
N GLN A 3 32.54 20.29 1.06
CA GLN A 3 32.92 21.68 1.27
C GLN A 3 31.98 22.38 2.24
N CYS A 4 32.51 23.30 3.04
CA CYS A 4 31.72 24.12 3.95
C CYS A 4 30.69 24.94 3.16
N ALA A 5 29.41 24.82 3.52
CA ALA A 5 28.34 25.47 2.76
C ALA A 5 28.42 27.00 2.73
N LYS A 6 29.11 27.62 3.70
CA LYS A 6 29.31 29.07 3.76
C LYS A 6 30.58 29.55 3.03
N CYS A 7 31.75 29.03 3.38
CA CYS A 7 33.03 29.53 2.87
C CYS A 7 33.56 28.75 1.67
N LYS A 8 32.87 27.67 1.25
CA LYS A 8 33.19 26.82 0.08
C LYS A 8 34.57 26.14 0.12
N LYS A 9 35.21 26.13 1.28
CA LYS A 9 36.50 25.50 1.54
C LYS A 9 36.34 24.06 2.04
N THR A 10 37.34 23.22 1.78
CA THR A 10 37.39 21.85 2.31
C THR A 10 37.77 21.83 3.79
N ALA A 11 37.74 20.65 4.43
CA ALA A 11 38.19 20.48 5.80
C ALA A 11 39.68 20.88 5.99
N ALA A 12 40.54 20.47 5.04
CA ALA A 12 41.96 20.80 5.02
C ALA A 12 42.20 22.31 4.91
N ASP A 13 41.50 22.98 3.98
CA ASP A 13 41.60 24.45 3.78
C ASP A 13 41.11 25.26 4.98
N CYS A 14 40.29 24.65 5.85
CA CYS A 14 39.78 25.25 7.07
C CYS A 14 40.58 24.86 8.31
N GLY A 15 41.60 24.01 8.19
CA GLY A 15 42.39 23.51 9.32
C GLY A 15 41.59 22.64 10.29
N VAL A 16 40.51 21.98 9.84
CA VAL A 16 39.68 21.10 10.68
C VAL A 16 39.81 19.66 10.22
N ALA A 17 39.78 18.73 11.18
CA ALA A 17 39.85 17.29 10.88
C ALA A 17 38.65 16.82 10.03
N SER A 18 37.47 17.40 10.23
CA SER A 18 36.26 17.10 9.47
C SER A 18 35.24 18.24 9.52
N LEU A 19 34.39 18.33 8.49
CA LEU A 19 33.26 19.26 8.50
C LEU A 19 32.10 18.70 9.35
N LYS A 20 31.46 19.57 10.11
CA LYS A 20 30.35 19.22 11.01
C LYS A 20 29.00 19.40 10.30
N ARG A 21 28.13 18.40 10.42
CA ARG A 21 26.76 18.44 9.89
C ARG A 21 25.87 19.36 10.73
N CYS A 22 24.90 20.01 10.10
CA CYS A 22 23.86 20.77 10.78
C CYS A 22 23.10 19.87 11.75
N ALA A 23 23.02 20.23 13.03
CA ALA A 23 22.36 19.41 14.04
C ALA A 23 20.87 19.12 13.74
N LYS A 24 20.19 20.03 13.03
CA LYS A 24 18.75 19.92 12.73
C LYS A 24 18.46 19.01 11.52
N CYS A 25 19.02 19.33 10.35
CA CYS A 25 18.73 18.57 9.12
C CYS A 25 19.75 17.48 8.79
N LYS A 26 20.95 17.51 9.39
CA LYS A 26 22.10 16.62 9.12
C LYS A 26 22.61 16.59 7.65
N SER A 27 21.94 17.26 6.71
CA SER A 27 22.28 17.24 5.29
C SER A 27 23.38 18.23 4.88
N ILE A 28 23.47 19.39 5.54
CA ILE A 28 24.44 20.45 5.19
C ILE A 28 25.62 20.46 6.17
N VAL A 29 26.84 20.63 5.65
CA VAL A 29 28.10 20.60 6.43
C VAL A 29 28.79 21.97 6.52
N TYR A 30 29.47 22.21 7.64
CA TYR A 30 30.17 23.45 7.96
C TYR A 30 31.50 23.16 8.65
N CYS A 31 32.51 24.00 8.43
CA CYS A 31 33.77 23.88 9.19
C CYS A 31 33.61 24.28 10.67
N GLY A 32 32.59 25.06 11.01
CA GLY A 32 32.33 25.50 12.38
C GLY A 32 31.00 26.24 12.55
N ARG A 33 30.69 26.58 13.81
CA ARG A 33 29.43 27.22 14.20
C ARG A 33 29.25 28.62 13.59
N ASP A 34 30.34 29.34 13.36
CA ASP A 34 30.30 30.69 12.78
C ASP A 34 29.87 30.66 11.32
N CYS A 35 30.39 29.72 10.54
CA CYS A 35 29.95 29.46 9.17
C CYS A 35 28.49 28.99 9.11
N GLN A 36 28.05 28.16 10.07
CA GLN A 36 26.64 27.74 10.16
C GLN A 36 25.71 28.92 10.44
N LYS A 37 26.03 29.76 11.43
CA LYS A 37 25.26 30.97 11.76
C LYS A 37 25.20 31.94 10.58
N ALA A 38 26.33 32.20 9.93
CA ALA A 38 26.41 33.11 8.79
C ALA A 38 25.64 32.61 7.55
N HIS A 39 25.44 31.29 7.41
CA HIS A 39 24.62 30.70 6.36
C HIS A 39 23.14 30.53 6.76
N TYR A 40 22.80 30.68 8.04
CA TYR A 40 21.49 30.30 8.57
C TYR A 40 20.32 30.98 7.86
N LYS A 41 20.42 32.27 7.51
CA LYS A 41 19.33 32.99 6.83
C LYS A 41 18.97 32.37 5.47
N ALA A 42 19.96 31.97 4.69
CA ALA A 42 19.76 31.28 3.40
C ALA A 42 19.37 29.80 3.61
N HIS A 43 19.92 29.16 4.63
CA HIS A 43 19.67 27.75 4.93
C HIS A 43 18.29 27.50 5.56
N LYS A 44 17.72 28.43 6.33
CA LYS A 44 16.59 28.18 7.26
C LYS A 44 15.40 27.46 6.62
N ALA A 45 14.97 27.91 5.43
CA ALA A 45 13.84 27.29 4.73
C ALA A 45 14.17 25.84 4.31
N ALA A 46 15.32 25.64 3.64
CA ALA A 46 15.81 24.32 3.28
C ALA A 46 16.09 23.43 4.51
N CYS A 47 16.56 24.01 5.61
CA CYS A 47 16.83 23.31 6.86
C CYS A 47 15.57 22.65 7.42
N ASN A 48 14.45 23.37 7.39
CA ASN A 48 13.17 22.86 7.87
C ASN A 48 12.62 21.75 6.95
N GLN A 49 12.75 21.93 5.64
CA GLN A 49 12.35 20.91 4.66
C GLN A 49 13.20 19.63 4.79
N LEU A 50 14.51 19.78 4.88
CA LEU A 50 15.46 18.66 5.02
C LEU A 50 15.35 17.98 6.38
N ALA A 51 15.03 18.72 7.46
CA ALA A 51 14.79 18.13 8.77
C ALA A 51 13.49 17.32 8.84
N ALA A 52 12.45 17.72 8.09
CA ALA A 52 11.25 16.91 7.91
C ALA A 52 11.52 15.63 7.08
N GLY A 53 12.51 15.67 6.19
CA GLY A 53 13.00 14.50 5.46
C GLY A 53 13.91 13.56 6.28
N ALA A 54 14.49 14.01 7.38
CA ALA A 54 15.41 13.20 8.21
C ALA A 54 14.71 12.24 9.19
N ALA A 55 13.38 12.27 9.26
CA ALA A 55 12.56 11.22 9.88
C ALA A 55 12.14 10.12 8.88
N HIS A 56 12.57 10.22 7.62
CA HIS A 56 12.30 9.24 6.59
C HIS A 56 13.56 8.41 6.37
N VAL A 57 13.58 7.20 6.95
CA VAL A 57 14.51 6.16 6.53
C VAL A 57 14.38 6.00 5.01
N ASP A 58 15.52 6.04 4.34
CA ASP A 58 15.67 5.97 2.89
C ASP A 58 14.80 4.88 2.27
N THR A 59 13.86 5.30 1.44
CA THR A 59 13.10 4.41 0.56
C THR A 59 12.95 5.06 -0.81
N ASN A 60 14.05 5.61 -1.33
CA ASN A 60 14.17 5.97 -2.74
C ASN A 60 15.44 5.32 -3.30
N ALA A 61 15.45 3.98 -3.28
CA ALA A 61 16.21 3.23 -4.28
C ALA A 61 15.44 3.29 -5.60
N VAL A 62 15.90 4.20 -6.46
CA VAL A 62 15.83 4.17 -7.93
C VAL A 62 15.05 2.99 -8.50
N HIS A 63 13.79 3.19 -8.89
CA HIS A 63 13.16 2.35 -9.92
C HIS A 63 12.36 3.25 -10.86
N SER A 64 13.02 3.61 -11.95
CA SER A 64 12.40 4.06 -13.19
C SER A 64 11.78 2.83 -13.84
N ASP A 65 10.51 2.54 -13.54
CA ASP A 65 9.68 1.65 -14.36
C ASP A 65 8.27 2.25 -14.48
N ASN A 66 7.72 2.25 -15.69
CA ASN A 66 6.45 2.89 -16.07
C ASN A 66 5.17 2.27 -15.44
N TYR A 67 5.32 1.39 -14.45
CA TYR A 67 4.24 0.82 -13.66
C TYR A 67 4.61 0.70 -12.17
N SER A 68 5.11 1.78 -11.57
CA SER A 68 5.24 1.84 -10.11
C SER A 68 3.85 1.90 -9.47
N ALA A 69 3.39 0.81 -8.86
CA ALA A 69 2.22 0.83 -7.98
C ALA A 69 2.48 1.87 -6.87
N PRO A 70 1.67 2.93 -6.73
CA PRO A 70 1.84 3.92 -5.67
C PRO A 70 1.89 3.26 -4.29
N ARG A 71 2.59 3.90 -3.34
CA ARG A 71 2.46 3.48 -1.93
C ARG A 71 1.02 3.71 -1.47
N LEU A 72 0.37 2.65 -1.03
CA LEU A 72 -0.94 2.74 -0.41
C LEU A 72 -0.78 3.46 0.94
N ARG A 73 -1.47 4.59 1.12
CA ARG A 73 -1.20 5.59 2.18
C ARG A 73 -1.37 5.09 3.61
N ASP A 74 -2.15 4.03 3.83
CA ASP A 74 -2.40 3.42 5.14
C ASP A 74 -1.66 2.08 5.34
N LEU A 75 -0.74 1.72 4.45
CA LEU A 75 0.11 0.54 4.62
C LEU A 75 1.52 0.97 5.02
N GLU A 76 2.01 0.38 6.10
CA GLU A 76 3.36 0.65 6.62
C GLU A 76 4.44 0.13 5.66
N MET A 77 4.19 -0.99 4.98
CA MET A 77 5.13 -1.59 4.04
C MET A 77 4.61 -1.57 2.60
N HIS A 78 5.40 -0.92 1.73
CA HIS A 78 5.21 -1.03 0.29
C HIS A 78 5.86 -2.30 -0.23
N VAL A 79 5.10 -3.08 -0.99
CA VAL A 79 5.57 -4.30 -1.60
C VAL A 79 5.57 -4.11 -3.12
N PRO A 80 6.71 -4.33 -3.80
CA PRO A 80 6.80 -4.19 -5.25
C PRO A 80 6.00 -5.31 -5.94
N ASN A 81 5.52 -5.02 -7.15
CA ASN A 81 4.84 -5.97 -8.04
C ASN A 81 3.67 -6.71 -7.35
N PRO A 82 2.65 -5.98 -6.85
CA PRO A 82 1.51 -6.56 -6.14
C PRO A 82 0.79 -7.68 -6.92
N PHE A 83 0.61 -7.55 -8.24
CA PHE A 83 -0.08 -8.55 -9.06
C PHE A 83 0.75 -9.82 -9.25
N THR A 84 2.07 -9.68 -9.36
CA THR A 84 3.00 -10.82 -9.41
C THR A 84 2.95 -11.61 -8.11
N ARG A 85 2.94 -10.91 -6.98
CA ARG A 85 2.87 -11.56 -5.66
C ARG A 85 1.50 -12.17 -5.38
N LEU A 86 0.41 -11.60 -5.89
CA LEU A 86 -0.92 -12.22 -5.84
C LEU A 86 -0.92 -13.58 -6.52
N ASP A 87 -0.32 -13.70 -7.70
CA ASP A 87 -0.25 -14.97 -8.43
C ASP A 87 0.64 -16.01 -7.72
N GLN A 88 1.74 -15.56 -7.11
CA GLN A 88 2.63 -16.43 -6.33
C GLN A 88 2.05 -16.80 -4.95
N GLY A 89 0.88 -16.29 -4.57
CA GLY A 89 0.32 -16.42 -3.22
C GLY A 89 1.02 -15.57 -2.15
N LYS A 90 2.08 -14.84 -2.51
CA LYS A 90 2.94 -14.08 -1.57
C LYS A 90 2.51 -12.64 -1.35
N TYR A 91 1.28 -12.28 -1.71
CA TYR A 91 0.81 -10.89 -1.63
C TYR A 91 0.75 -10.34 -0.20
N LEU A 92 0.39 -11.19 0.76
CA LEU A 92 0.32 -10.85 2.18
C LEU A 92 1.64 -11.07 2.92
N HIS A 93 2.64 -11.64 2.25
CA HIS A 93 3.95 -11.95 2.85
C HIS A 93 4.83 -10.71 2.87
N ASP A 94 5.82 -10.73 3.78
CA ASP A 94 6.74 -9.62 4.01
C ASP A 94 5.97 -8.31 4.30
N ARG A 95 4.99 -8.38 5.19
CA ARG A 95 4.21 -7.22 5.66
C ARG A 95 4.07 -7.25 7.18
N PRO A 96 3.97 -6.08 7.84
CA PRO A 96 3.54 -5.99 9.23
C PRO A 96 2.17 -6.66 9.43
N GLU A 97 1.96 -7.25 10.59
CA GLU A 97 0.73 -7.98 10.92
C GLU A 97 -0.52 -7.11 10.70
N LYS A 98 -0.46 -5.84 11.09
CA LYS A 98 -1.57 -4.90 10.89
C LYS A 98 -1.89 -4.68 9.42
N ASP A 99 -0.89 -4.56 8.54
CA ASP A 99 -1.12 -4.42 7.10
C ASP A 99 -1.82 -5.66 6.53
N VAL A 100 -1.47 -6.85 7.02
CA VAL A 100 -2.14 -8.11 6.65
C VAL A 100 -3.61 -8.06 7.06
N TYR A 101 -3.91 -7.64 8.30
CA TYR A 101 -5.29 -7.50 8.78
C TYR A 101 -6.08 -6.51 7.92
N LYS A 102 -5.50 -5.33 7.63
CA LYS A 102 -6.14 -4.30 6.82
C LYS A 102 -6.53 -4.83 5.43
N LEU A 103 -5.59 -5.50 4.76
CA LEU A 103 -5.80 -6.06 3.42
C LEU A 103 -6.82 -7.20 3.40
N LEU A 104 -6.81 -8.09 4.40
CA LEU A 104 -7.80 -9.17 4.52
C LEU A 104 -9.21 -8.63 4.74
N ILE A 105 -9.37 -7.65 5.62
CA ILE A 105 -10.69 -7.05 5.91
C ILE A 105 -11.21 -6.26 4.70
N ASP A 106 -10.40 -5.39 4.11
CA ASP A 106 -10.87 -4.55 3.01
C ASP A 106 -11.06 -5.34 1.70
N SER A 107 -10.32 -6.43 1.49
CA SER A 107 -10.61 -7.35 0.38
C SER A 107 -11.97 -8.04 0.54
N PHE A 108 -12.29 -8.49 1.76
CA PHE A 108 -13.60 -9.01 2.08
C PHE A 108 -14.71 -7.96 1.91
N ARG A 109 -14.53 -6.75 2.46
CA ARG A 109 -15.53 -5.66 2.35
C ARG A 109 -15.78 -5.25 0.89
N MET A 110 -14.72 -5.16 0.07
CA MET A 110 -14.86 -4.92 -1.37
C MET A 110 -15.63 -6.04 -2.07
N ARG A 111 -15.41 -7.30 -1.70
CA ARG A 111 -16.17 -8.42 -2.26
C ARG A 111 -17.65 -8.36 -1.87
N GLN A 112 -17.97 -8.06 -0.61
CA GLN A 112 -19.37 -7.91 -0.19
C GLN A 112 -20.08 -6.78 -0.94
N GLN A 113 -19.39 -5.67 -1.20
CA GLN A 113 -19.94 -4.58 -2.02
C GLN A 113 -20.24 -5.07 -3.44
N ASP A 114 -19.31 -5.77 -4.08
CA ASP A 114 -19.49 -6.31 -5.42
C ASP A 114 -20.65 -7.31 -5.48
N ASP A 115 -20.76 -8.22 -4.51
CA ASP A 115 -21.83 -9.23 -4.45
C ASP A 115 -23.22 -8.61 -4.25
N ASP A 116 -23.30 -7.51 -3.48
CA ASP A 116 -24.53 -6.72 -3.27
C ASP A 116 -24.96 -5.98 -4.53
N GLN A 117 -24.03 -5.30 -5.21
CA GLN A 117 -24.34 -4.49 -6.39
C GLN A 117 -24.59 -5.32 -7.65
N MET A 118 -23.91 -6.46 -7.81
CA MET A 118 -23.81 -7.15 -9.10
C MET A 118 -24.36 -8.58 -9.10
N GLU A 119 -24.37 -9.29 -7.96
CA GLU A 119 -24.70 -10.72 -7.94
C GLU A 119 -26.01 -11.05 -7.22
N ASN A 120 -26.63 -10.10 -6.51
CA ASN A 120 -27.69 -10.38 -5.52
C ASN A 120 -27.32 -11.54 -4.57
N LYS A 121 -26.01 -11.75 -4.35
CA LYS A 121 -25.44 -12.83 -3.53
C LYS A 121 -24.95 -12.28 -2.20
N ARG A 122 -25.83 -11.60 -1.48
CA ARG A 122 -25.51 -11.06 -0.16
C ARG A 122 -25.24 -12.22 0.81
N ALA A 123 -24.05 -12.25 1.39
CA ALA A 123 -23.71 -13.23 2.42
C ALA A 123 -24.70 -13.11 3.60
N PRO A 124 -25.26 -14.23 4.11
CA PRO A 124 -26.13 -14.19 5.28
C PRO A 124 -25.37 -13.65 6.50
N ASN A 125 -26.11 -13.04 7.42
CA ASN A 125 -25.57 -12.42 8.64
C ASN A 125 -24.47 -11.38 8.34
N SER A 126 -24.72 -10.53 7.34
CA SER A 126 -23.84 -9.40 6.99
C SER A 126 -24.56 -8.06 7.13
N VAL A 127 -23.78 -6.98 7.10
CA VAL A 127 -24.31 -5.60 7.05
C VAL A 127 -25.17 -5.33 5.80
N TYR A 128 -25.08 -6.20 4.78
CA TYR A 128 -25.90 -6.12 3.57
C TYR A 128 -27.24 -6.86 3.70
N THR A 129 -27.37 -7.74 4.70
CA THR A 129 -28.61 -8.45 5.04
C THR A 129 -29.23 -7.95 6.37
N GLY A 130 -28.75 -6.80 6.88
CA GLY A 130 -29.29 -6.17 8.09
C GLY A 130 -28.67 -6.61 9.42
N ALA A 131 -27.60 -7.41 9.40
CA ALA A 131 -26.86 -7.73 10.62
C ALA A 131 -26.02 -6.53 11.10
N ALA A 132 -25.75 -6.46 12.41
CA ALA A 132 -24.95 -5.38 13.00
C ALA A 132 -23.47 -5.41 12.56
N SER A 133 -22.95 -6.58 12.20
CA SER A 133 -21.59 -6.79 11.73
C SER A 133 -21.53 -7.89 10.67
N SER A 134 -20.52 -7.85 9.81
CA SER A 134 -20.15 -8.93 8.90
C SER A 134 -19.10 -9.89 9.48
N ILE A 135 -18.89 -9.90 10.80
CA ILE A 135 -17.88 -10.75 11.45
C ILE A 135 -18.08 -12.25 11.18
N GLU A 136 -19.32 -12.74 11.14
CA GLU A 136 -19.60 -14.15 10.86
C GLU A 136 -19.19 -14.58 9.45
N PRO A 137 -19.62 -13.90 8.36
CA PRO A 137 -19.13 -14.23 7.03
C PRO A 137 -17.63 -13.93 6.87
N PHE A 138 -17.07 -12.96 7.60
CA PHE A 138 -15.63 -12.71 7.59
C PHE A 138 -14.82 -13.87 8.18
N ARG A 139 -15.29 -14.50 9.26
CA ARG A 139 -14.66 -15.72 9.80
C ARG A 139 -14.63 -16.86 8.78
N LYS A 140 -15.70 -17.02 8.00
CA LYS A 140 -15.76 -18.00 6.91
C LYS A 140 -14.75 -17.66 5.81
N TYR A 141 -14.62 -16.38 5.47
CA TYR A 141 -13.62 -15.90 4.53
C TYR A 141 -12.18 -16.20 5.00
N LEU A 142 -11.86 -15.96 6.27
CA LEU A 142 -10.54 -16.30 6.84
C LEU A 142 -10.28 -17.81 6.89
N ALA A 143 -11.30 -18.61 7.24
CA ALA A 143 -11.20 -20.07 7.18
C ALA A 143 -10.90 -20.56 5.76
N GLN A 144 -11.54 -19.96 4.74
CA GLN A 144 -11.20 -20.24 3.34
C GLN A 144 -9.78 -19.81 2.99
N ALA A 145 -9.36 -18.62 3.41
CA ALA A 145 -7.99 -18.12 3.17
C ALA A 145 -6.93 -19.08 3.73
N ALA A 146 -7.19 -19.68 4.90
CA ALA A 146 -6.29 -20.65 5.53
C ALA A 146 -6.16 -21.97 4.75
N THR A 147 -7.11 -22.30 3.86
CA THR A 147 -7.00 -23.46 2.98
C THR A 147 -6.22 -23.17 1.69
N ARG A 148 -5.87 -21.91 1.41
CA ARG A 148 -5.13 -21.52 0.20
C ARG A 148 -3.62 -21.68 0.41
N PRO A 149 -2.96 -22.58 -0.32
CA PRO A 149 -1.53 -22.85 -0.14
C PRO A 149 -0.70 -21.57 -0.30
N GLY A 150 0.08 -21.24 0.72
CA GLY A 150 1.01 -20.11 0.69
C GLY A 150 0.36 -18.73 0.71
N LEU A 151 -0.97 -18.59 0.81
CA LEU A 151 -1.63 -17.27 0.81
C LEU A 151 -1.36 -16.48 2.10
N LEU A 152 -1.61 -17.12 3.24
CA LEU A 152 -1.39 -16.51 4.54
C LEU A 152 0.10 -16.57 4.90
N PRO A 153 0.65 -15.50 5.50
CA PRO A 153 2.06 -15.47 5.88
C PRO A 153 2.35 -16.48 7.01
N PRO A 154 3.62 -16.92 7.18
CA PRO A 154 3.99 -17.89 8.23
C PRO A 154 3.67 -17.45 9.65
N LEU A 155 3.55 -16.14 9.90
CA LEU A 155 3.14 -15.58 11.18
C LEU A 155 1.66 -15.86 11.52
N TRP A 156 0.86 -16.34 10.57
CA TRP A 156 -0.59 -16.50 10.76
C TRP A 156 -0.91 -17.68 11.66
N THR A 157 -1.51 -17.40 12.81
CA THR A 157 -1.97 -18.38 13.80
C THR A 157 -3.44 -18.13 14.18
N PRO A 158 -4.10 -19.04 14.92
CA PRO A 158 -5.43 -18.78 15.48
C PRO A 158 -5.50 -17.52 16.35
N GLU A 159 -4.41 -17.17 17.04
CA GLU A 159 -4.29 -15.92 17.81
C GLU A 159 -4.34 -14.72 16.88
N LYS A 160 -3.58 -14.75 15.78
CA LYS A 160 -3.58 -13.67 14.77
C LYS A 160 -4.92 -13.54 14.06
N GLN A 161 -5.64 -14.65 13.88
CA GLN A 161 -7.02 -14.59 13.41
C GLN A 161 -7.91 -13.82 14.40
N ARG A 162 -7.85 -14.11 15.71
CA ARG A 162 -8.62 -13.40 16.73
C ARG A 162 -8.25 -11.92 16.81
N GLU A 163 -6.97 -11.59 16.69
CA GLU A 163 -6.51 -10.19 16.60
C GLU A 163 -7.06 -9.48 15.35
N CYS A 164 -7.05 -10.14 14.20
CA CYS A 164 -7.62 -9.61 12.96
C CYS A 164 -9.14 -9.38 13.08
N GLU A 165 -9.86 -10.31 13.70
CA GLU A 165 -11.29 -10.18 13.99
C GLU A 165 -11.57 -9.00 14.92
N ALA A 166 -10.81 -8.87 16.01
CA ALA A 166 -10.94 -7.75 16.95
C ALA A 166 -10.59 -6.40 16.30
N PHE A 167 -9.58 -6.37 15.42
CA PHE A 167 -9.24 -5.19 14.62
C PHE A 167 -10.41 -4.79 13.71
N GLY A 168 -11.09 -5.76 13.10
CA GLY A 168 -12.30 -5.57 12.28
C GLY A 168 -13.51 -5.00 13.04
N GLU A 169 -13.53 -5.13 14.37
CA GLU A 169 -14.58 -4.63 15.27
C GLU A 169 -14.18 -3.34 16.02
N SER A 170 -12.97 -2.83 15.78
CA SER A 170 -12.36 -1.74 16.57
C SER A 170 -12.87 -0.32 16.24
N SER A 171 -13.79 -0.17 15.29
CA SER A 171 -14.23 1.13 14.75
C SER A 171 -13.19 1.90 13.94
N ALA A 172 -12.05 1.28 13.61
CA ALA A 172 -11.08 1.81 12.65
C ALA A 172 -11.68 1.93 11.23
N TRP A 173 -10.88 2.29 10.23
CA TRP A 173 -11.35 2.30 8.84
C TRP A 173 -11.84 0.91 8.39
N GLN A 174 -11.08 -0.13 8.72
CA GLN A 174 -11.39 -1.53 8.42
C GLN A 174 -12.48 -2.09 9.35
N ASP A 175 -13.64 -1.46 9.36
CA ASP A 175 -14.76 -1.80 10.24
C ASP A 175 -15.76 -2.73 9.54
N LEU A 176 -15.89 -3.96 10.02
CA LEU A 176 -16.79 -4.99 9.49
C LEU A 176 -18.28 -4.65 9.71
N ARG A 177 -18.57 -3.64 10.54
CA ARG A 177 -19.92 -3.11 10.79
C ARG A 177 -20.32 -2.03 9.77
N LYS A 178 -19.41 -1.66 8.85
CA LYS A 178 -19.64 -0.62 7.85
C LYS A 178 -19.46 -1.16 6.43
N LYS A 179 -20.45 -0.87 5.58
CA LYS A 179 -20.31 -1.00 4.13
C LYS A 179 -19.16 -0.12 3.62
N VAL A 180 -18.59 -0.51 2.49
CA VAL A 180 -17.56 0.28 1.80
C VAL A 180 -17.97 0.50 0.35
N THR A 181 -17.48 1.58 -0.25
CA THR A 181 -17.58 1.83 -1.70
C THR A 181 -16.21 1.84 -2.36
N LYS A 182 -16.18 1.62 -3.68
CA LYS A 182 -14.96 1.77 -4.49
C LYS A 182 -14.28 3.13 -4.29
N ALA A 183 -15.07 4.22 -4.32
CA ALA A 183 -14.56 5.57 -4.17
C ALA A 183 -13.93 5.80 -2.78
N GLN A 184 -14.58 5.26 -1.75
CA GLN A 184 -14.08 5.27 -0.37
C GLN A 184 -12.72 4.56 -0.24
N VAL A 185 -12.56 3.39 -0.85
CA VAL A 185 -11.27 2.67 -0.88
C VAL A 185 -10.19 3.44 -1.61
N ILE A 186 -10.49 4.03 -2.78
CA ILE A 186 -9.54 4.85 -3.53
C ILE A 186 -9.08 6.04 -2.69
N GLN A 187 -10.02 6.73 -2.03
CA GLN A 187 -9.70 7.86 -1.18
C GLN A 187 -8.81 7.46 0.00
N HIS A 188 -9.14 6.35 0.68
CA HIS A 188 -8.40 5.88 1.84
C HIS A 188 -6.97 5.46 1.48
N TYR A 189 -6.80 4.63 0.46
CA TYR A 189 -5.48 4.13 0.07
C TYR A 189 -4.69 5.08 -0.83
N GLY A 190 -5.35 6.05 -1.46
CA GLY A 190 -4.72 7.04 -2.33
C GLY A 190 -4.26 6.50 -3.69
N ASP A 191 -4.83 5.39 -4.15
CA ASP A 191 -4.52 4.75 -5.43
C ASP A 191 -5.80 4.25 -6.11
N GLU A 192 -5.99 4.63 -7.37
CA GLU A 192 -7.13 4.19 -8.20
C GLU A 192 -7.14 2.67 -8.42
N LYS A 193 -5.98 2.00 -8.31
CA LYS A 193 -5.82 0.57 -8.48
C LYS A 193 -6.05 -0.23 -7.19
N ALA A 194 -6.18 0.43 -6.04
CA ALA A 194 -6.36 -0.26 -4.75
C ALA A 194 -7.59 -1.19 -4.72
N PRO A 195 -8.79 -0.78 -5.19
CA PRO A 195 -9.96 -1.67 -5.22
C PRO A 195 -9.73 -2.92 -6.07
N MET A 196 -8.98 -2.78 -7.18
CA MET A 196 -8.66 -3.91 -8.05
C MET A 196 -7.74 -4.92 -7.36
N GLN A 197 -6.70 -4.45 -6.66
CA GLN A 197 -5.82 -5.33 -5.88
C GLN A 197 -6.60 -6.08 -4.79
N LEU A 198 -7.50 -5.40 -4.08
CA LEU A 198 -8.34 -5.99 -3.04
C LEU A 198 -9.32 -7.04 -3.60
N ARG A 199 -9.95 -6.77 -4.75
CA ARG A 199 -10.81 -7.74 -5.45
C ARG A 199 -10.05 -8.98 -5.88
N MET A 200 -8.84 -8.80 -6.41
CA MET A 200 -7.99 -9.93 -6.79
C MET A 200 -7.57 -10.77 -5.60
N LEU A 201 -7.26 -10.14 -4.46
CA LEU A 201 -7.00 -10.87 -3.22
C LEU A 201 -8.22 -11.69 -2.79
N ALA A 202 -9.42 -11.09 -2.81
CA ALA A 202 -10.65 -11.79 -2.46
C ALA A 202 -10.94 -12.95 -3.41
N GLU A 203 -10.67 -12.80 -4.70
CA GLU A 203 -10.78 -13.90 -5.66
C GLU A 203 -9.85 -15.06 -5.32
N VAL A 204 -8.60 -14.80 -4.92
CA VAL A 204 -7.67 -15.87 -4.50
C VAL A 204 -8.22 -16.60 -3.26
N VAL A 205 -8.83 -15.89 -2.32
CA VAL A 205 -9.45 -16.50 -1.13
C VAL A 205 -10.68 -17.35 -1.48
N TYR A 206 -11.61 -16.82 -2.29
CA TYR A 206 -12.82 -17.54 -2.67
C TYR A 206 -12.58 -18.62 -3.73
N GLY A 207 -11.50 -18.51 -4.51
CA GLY A 207 -11.23 -19.34 -5.69
C GLY A 207 -12.08 -18.97 -6.91
N ALA A 208 -12.80 -17.84 -6.86
CA ALA A 208 -13.66 -17.35 -7.94
C ALA A 208 -13.79 -15.81 -7.87
N GLY A 209 -13.73 -15.15 -9.03
CA GLY A 209 -13.91 -13.70 -9.14
C GLY A 209 -15.37 -13.28 -8.92
N SER A 210 -15.60 -11.97 -8.91
CA SER A 210 -16.96 -11.43 -9.00
C SER A 210 -17.54 -11.66 -10.41
N LEU A 211 -18.86 -11.79 -10.50
CA LEU A 211 -19.65 -12.15 -11.68
C LEU A 211 -19.30 -13.51 -12.31
N GLY A 212 -18.64 -14.41 -11.57
CA GLY A 212 -18.19 -15.70 -12.10
C GLY A 212 -17.10 -15.58 -13.18
N GLN A 213 -16.53 -14.37 -13.36
CA GLN A 213 -15.40 -14.18 -14.26
C GLN A 213 -14.12 -14.68 -13.60
N ASN A 214 -13.36 -15.50 -14.32
CA ASN A 214 -12.03 -15.90 -13.91
C ASN A 214 -11.07 -14.73 -14.16
N GLY A 215 -10.62 -14.08 -13.08
CA GLY A 215 -9.71 -12.93 -13.16
C GLY A 215 -8.28 -13.31 -13.56
N ALA A 216 -8.00 -14.59 -13.88
CA ALA A 216 -6.67 -15.05 -14.28
C ALA A 216 -6.11 -14.32 -15.50
N SER A 217 -6.94 -14.06 -16.53
CA SER A 217 -6.50 -13.31 -17.72
C SER A 217 -6.15 -11.86 -17.38
N MET A 218 -6.95 -11.22 -16.53
CA MET A 218 -6.71 -9.87 -16.05
C MET A 218 -5.46 -9.79 -15.15
N ARG A 219 -5.27 -10.77 -14.24
CA ARG A 219 -4.06 -10.91 -13.44
C ARG A 219 -2.82 -11.08 -14.31
N ALA A 220 -2.89 -11.94 -15.33
CA ALA A 220 -1.79 -12.14 -16.28
C ALA A 220 -1.44 -10.84 -17.04
N MET A 221 -2.46 -10.11 -17.49
CA MET A 221 -2.27 -8.81 -18.15
C MET A 221 -1.58 -7.81 -17.20
N LEU A 222 -2.09 -7.62 -15.98
CA LEU A 222 -1.52 -6.67 -15.03
C LEU A 222 -0.10 -7.04 -14.60
N ARG A 223 0.20 -8.33 -14.44
CA ARG A 223 1.57 -8.80 -14.20
C ARG A 223 2.53 -8.45 -15.33
N SER A 224 2.09 -8.62 -16.59
CA SER A 224 2.92 -8.23 -17.74
C SER A 224 3.21 -6.73 -17.77
N MET A 225 2.31 -5.91 -17.21
CA MET A 225 2.53 -4.47 -17.07
C MET A 225 3.50 -4.14 -15.94
N GLU A 226 3.52 -4.91 -14.85
CA GLU A 226 4.49 -4.77 -13.75
C GLU A 226 5.92 -5.11 -14.17
N SER A 227 6.10 -6.13 -15.00
CA SER A 227 7.43 -6.57 -15.46
C SER A 227 8.00 -5.75 -16.62
N GLY A 228 7.46 -4.55 -16.88
CA GLY A 228 7.90 -3.69 -18.00
C GLY A 228 7.55 -4.26 -19.37
N GLY A 229 6.30 -4.73 -19.55
CA GLY A 229 5.80 -5.39 -20.77
C GLY A 229 6.21 -4.74 -22.10
N PRO A 230 6.17 -5.51 -23.20
CA PRO A 230 6.91 -5.21 -24.44
C PRO A 230 6.66 -3.78 -24.91
N GLY A 231 7.76 -3.04 -25.10
CA GLY A 231 7.81 -1.60 -25.41
C GLY A 231 7.23 -1.19 -26.76
N GLY A 232 6.01 -1.61 -27.08
CA GLY A 232 5.33 -1.33 -28.33
C GLY A 232 3.83 -1.15 -28.12
N GLY A 233 3.42 0.10 -27.91
CA GLY A 233 2.25 0.67 -28.59
C GLY A 233 0.85 0.09 -28.35
N MET A 234 0.61 -0.76 -27.36
CA MET A 234 -0.76 -1.11 -26.99
C MET A 234 -1.26 -0.16 -25.90
N HIS A 235 -1.74 1.01 -26.33
CA HIS A 235 -2.62 1.85 -25.51
C HIS A 235 -3.93 1.08 -25.26
N ALA A 236 -3.91 0.13 -24.33
CA ALA A 236 -5.14 -0.36 -23.72
C ALA A 236 -5.71 0.83 -22.95
N SER A 237 -6.71 1.50 -23.52
CA SER A 237 -7.40 2.61 -22.87
C SER A 237 -7.94 2.11 -21.51
N MET A 238 -7.34 2.59 -20.42
CA MET A 238 -7.70 2.28 -19.03
C MET A 238 -9.20 2.52 -18.73
N ILE A 239 -9.88 3.27 -19.60
CA ILE A 239 -11.32 3.53 -19.62
C ILE A 239 -12.13 2.22 -19.63
N ASN A 240 -11.67 1.15 -20.30
CA ASN A 240 -12.45 -0.10 -20.37
C ASN A 240 -12.38 -0.96 -19.10
N ILE A 241 -11.24 -0.97 -18.38
CA ILE A 241 -11.07 -1.80 -17.18
C ILE A 241 -11.85 -1.22 -16.01
N ASN A 242 -11.85 0.11 -15.86
CA ASN A 242 -12.62 0.76 -14.80
C ASN A 242 -14.15 0.67 -15.04
N ASN A 243 -14.58 0.65 -16.30
CA ASN A 243 -15.99 0.52 -16.70
C ASN A 243 -16.51 -0.92 -16.64
N MET A 244 -15.66 -1.95 -16.74
CA MET A 244 -16.08 -3.35 -16.56
C MET A 244 -16.58 -3.65 -15.14
N PHE A 245 -16.08 -2.93 -14.13
CA PHE A 245 -16.46 -3.08 -12.71
C PHE A 245 -17.24 -1.86 -12.16
N GLY A 246 -17.73 -0.99 -13.05
CA GLY A 246 -18.25 0.33 -12.71
C GLY A 246 -19.66 0.63 -13.23
N ARG A 247 -20.39 -0.36 -13.77
CA ARG A 247 -21.80 -0.14 -14.11
C ARG A 247 -22.64 -0.18 -12.84
N GLY A 248 -22.73 1.00 -12.21
CA GLY A 248 -23.56 1.27 -11.04
C GLY A 248 -23.17 2.62 -10.44
N GLN A 249 -23.41 3.70 -11.18
CA GLN A 249 -23.68 5.00 -10.57
C GLN A 249 -25.03 4.92 -9.86
#